data_AF-A0A554S6B6-F1
#
_entry.id   AF-A0A554S6B6-F1
#
_cell.length_a   1.000
_cell.length_b   1.000
_cell.length_c   1.000
_cell.angle_alpha   90.00
_cell.angle_beta   90.00
_cell.angle_gamma   90.00
#
_symmetry.space_group_name_H-M   'P 1'
#
loop_
_entity.id
_entity.type
_entity.pdbx_description
1 polymer ?
#
loop_
_entity_poly.entity_id
_entity_poly.type
_entity_poly.pdbx_seq_one_letter_code
_entity_poly.pdbx_strand_id
1 'polypeptide(L)'
;MQEKHLKASAQGLSQTQRERLAFLELRAFFTGELRRGDIEARFGVKPAAASRDLSAYRECAGANLEYDTAERCYRPTPAFKPVFEFQSERVLAWLLQGFGDGLDLKLRQVAPCEGPGNLVKPDLGVLATLTRAMNGKRAVRLSYLSLSSGQKRRDLVPVALADNGLRWHVRGYDREKERFGDFVLTRIAKAQEIDGIVEERELLGADEQWARIVDLELAPHPGVAWPKAVEADYGMQDGLLRVKSRAALAGYVLRRWNIDSTPDHRLDPSLHHLWLRNPQTLYGVESAALAPGFAAASAEVA
;
A
#
# COMPACT_ATOMS: atom_id res chain seq x y z
N MET A 1 -17.98 20.13 20.65
CA MET A 1 -19.42 20.08 20.28
C MET A 1 -19.63 20.26 18.77
N GLN A 2 -18.96 21.22 18.12
CA GLN A 2 -19.00 21.44 16.67
C GLN A 2 -18.52 20.25 15.81
N GLU A 3 -17.40 19.59 16.15
CA GLU A 3 -16.94 18.38 15.41
C GLU A 3 -17.94 17.22 15.43
N LYS A 4 -18.62 17.01 16.57
CA LYS A 4 -19.69 16.00 16.68
C LYS A 4 -20.89 16.36 15.82
N HIS A 5 -21.23 17.65 15.69
CA HIS A 5 -22.32 18.12 14.83
C HIS A 5 -21.98 18.01 13.34
N LEU A 6 -20.74 18.33 12.94
CA LEU A 6 -20.24 18.23 11.56
C LEU A 6 -20.25 16.77 11.08
N LYS A 7 -19.78 15.84 11.93
CA LYS A 7 -19.81 14.40 11.63
C LYS A 7 -21.23 13.84 11.63
N ALA A 8 -22.14 14.40 12.43
CA ALA A 8 -23.54 13.97 12.48
C ALA A 8 -24.35 14.41 11.23
N SER A 9 -24.12 15.60 10.66
CA SER A 9 -24.86 16.03 9.46
C SER A 9 -24.48 15.22 8.21
N ALA A 10 -23.27 14.66 8.16
CA ALA A 10 -22.83 13.79 7.08
C ALA A 10 -23.41 12.35 7.14
N GLN A 11 -24.03 11.94 8.26
CA GLN A 11 -24.57 10.58 8.44
C GLN A 11 -25.89 10.33 7.71
N GLY A 12 -26.65 11.39 7.37
CA GLY A 12 -27.90 11.28 6.61
C GLY A 12 -27.72 11.24 5.08
N LEU A 13 -26.49 11.36 4.59
CA LEU A 13 -26.17 11.42 3.16
C LEU A 13 -26.03 10.02 2.57
N SER A 14 -26.48 9.84 1.32
CA SER A 14 -26.21 8.60 0.57
C SER A 14 -24.71 8.42 0.33
N GLN A 15 -24.25 7.18 0.16
CA GLN A 15 -22.83 6.88 -0.09
C GLN A 15 -22.28 7.67 -1.28
N THR A 16 -23.02 7.71 -2.39
CA THR A 16 -22.64 8.48 -3.59
C THR A 16 -22.54 9.97 -3.29
N GLN A 17 -23.44 10.53 -2.48
CA GLN A 17 -23.37 11.93 -2.12
C GLN A 17 -22.16 12.23 -1.23
N ARG A 18 -21.86 11.36 -0.25
CA ARG A 18 -20.65 11.48 0.60
C ARG A 18 -19.37 11.47 -0.23
N GLU A 19 -19.28 10.61 -1.23
CA GLU A 19 -18.13 10.56 -2.14
C GLU A 19 -17.94 11.86 -2.92
N ARG A 20 -19.04 12.47 -3.40
CA ARG A 20 -18.99 13.76 -4.09
C ARG A 20 -18.59 14.90 -3.17
N LEU A 21 -19.11 14.94 -1.95
CA LEU A 21 -18.73 15.95 -0.95
C LEU A 21 -17.28 15.79 -0.48
N ALA A 22 -16.80 14.55 -0.31
CA ALA A 22 -15.41 14.29 0.03
C ALA A 22 -14.45 14.72 -1.08
N PHE A 23 -14.81 14.50 -2.36
CA PHE A 23 -14.03 15.02 -3.49
C PHE A 23 -14.00 16.54 -3.53
N LEU A 24 -15.16 17.17 -3.29
CA LEU A 24 -15.29 18.62 -3.25
C LEU A 24 -14.36 19.23 -2.19
N GLU A 25 -14.41 18.69 -0.97
CA GLU A 25 -13.58 19.12 0.15
C GLU A 25 -12.09 18.92 -0.13
N LEU A 26 -11.71 17.74 -0.63
CA LEU A 26 -10.35 17.41 -1.04
C LEU A 26 -9.82 18.44 -2.05
N ARG A 27 -10.59 18.71 -3.11
CA ARG A 27 -10.19 19.65 -4.16
C ARG A 27 -10.01 21.05 -3.59
N ALA A 28 -11.02 21.58 -2.89
CA ALA A 28 -10.95 22.92 -2.32
C ALA A 28 -9.75 23.07 -1.38
N PHE A 29 -9.48 22.06 -0.54
CA PHE A 29 -8.38 22.09 0.42
C PHE A 29 -7.00 22.08 -0.25
N PHE A 30 -6.77 21.18 -1.21
CA PHE A 30 -5.45 20.98 -1.81
C PHE A 30 -5.16 21.85 -3.05
N THR A 31 -6.19 22.33 -3.76
CA THR A 31 -6.01 23.19 -4.96
C THR A 31 -6.35 24.65 -4.70
N GLY A 32 -6.93 24.99 -3.55
CA GLY A 32 -7.28 26.37 -3.20
C GLY A 32 -8.48 26.94 -3.96
N GLU A 33 -9.14 26.15 -4.80
CA GLU A 33 -10.36 26.55 -5.50
C GLU A 33 -11.26 25.36 -5.82
N LEU A 34 -12.55 25.65 -5.97
CA LEU A 34 -13.56 24.69 -6.35
C LEU A 34 -14.61 25.35 -7.25
N ARG A 35 -14.88 24.73 -8.39
CA ARG A 35 -15.93 25.14 -9.33
C ARG A 35 -16.98 24.05 -9.43
N ARG A 36 -18.21 24.44 -9.76
CA ARG A 36 -19.30 23.48 -10.03
C ARG A 36 -18.91 22.48 -11.13
N GLY A 37 -18.24 22.96 -12.17
CA GLY A 37 -17.77 22.15 -13.30
C GLY A 37 -16.79 21.03 -12.91
N ASP A 38 -16.10 21.16 -11.77
CA ASP A 38 -15.20 20.12 -11.29
C ASP A 38 -15.98 18.87 -10.82
N ILE A 39 -17.14 19.09 -10.21
CA ILE A 39 -18.03 18.01 -9.76
C ILE A 39 -18.69 17.35 -10.98
N GLU A 40 -19.14 18.16 -11.94
CA GLU A 40 -19.73 17.70 -13.19
C GLU A 40 -18.72 16.82 -13.96
N ALA A 41 -17.49 17.31 -14.15
CA ALA A 41 -16.43 16.58 -14.84
C ALA A 41 -16.01 15.30 -14.12
N ARG A 42 -15.94 15.33 -12.77
CA ARG A 42 -15.51 14.17 -11.98
C ARG A 42 -16.54 13.04 -11.95
N PHE A 43 -17.83 13.36 -11.83
CA PHE A 43 -18.88 12.39 -11.55
C PHE A 43 -19.92 12.25 -12.67
N GLY A 44 -19.78 12.99 -13.76
CA GLY A 44 -20.74 12.97 -14.88
C GLY A 44 -22.14 13.45 -14.49
N VAL A 45 -22.25 14.25 -13.42
CA VAL A 45 -23.54 14.74 -12.91
C VAL A 45 -23.99 16.00 -13.64
N LYS A 46 -25.30 16.21 -13.76
CA LYS A 46 -25.87 17.43 -14.35
C LYS A 46 -25.65 18.65 -13.44
N PRO A 47 -25.63 19.89 -13.99
CA PRO A 47 -25.38 21.11 -13.20
C PRO A 47 -26.27 21.30 -11.97
N ALA A 48 -27.54 20.91 -12.04
CA ALA A 48 -28.46 20.99 -10.91
C ALA A 48 -28.10 20.03 -9.76
N ALA A 49 -27.51 18.86 -10.07
CA ALA A 49 -27.00 17.95 -9.05
C ALA A 49 -25.71 18.49 -8.42
N ALA A 50 -24.75 18.96 -9.24
CA ALA A 50 -23.51 19.56 -8.75
C ALA A 50 -23.78 20.78 -7.84
N SER A 51 -24.77 21.62 -8.19
CA SER A 51 -25.17 22.77 -7.36
C SER A 51 -25.75 22.32 -6.02
N ARG A 52 -26.57 21.25 -6.00
CA ARG A 52 -27.11 20.67 -4.76
C ARG A 52 -26.02 20.08 -3.87
N ASP A 53 -25.01 19.42 -4.44
CA ASP A 53 -23.88 18.90 -3.68
C ASP A 53 -23.05 20.05 -3.05
N LEU A 54 -22.80 21.13 -3.79
CA LEU A 54 -22.15 22.34 -3.29
C LEU A 54 -22.93 22.98 -2.13
N SER A 55 -24.25 23.12 -2.26
CA SER A 55 -25.11 23.62 -1.19
C SER A 55 -25.08 22.71 0.03
N ALA A 56 -25.22 21.39 -0.16
CA ALA A 56 -25.19 20.42 0.92
C ALA A 56 -23.88 20.45 1.70
N TYR A 57 -22.74 20.59 1.01
CA TYR A 57 -21.46 20.75 1.69
C TYR A 57 -21.40 22.04 2.51
N ARG A 58 -21.88 23.18 1.97
CA ARG A 58 -21.92 24.45 2.70
C ARG A 58 -22.90 24.47 3.86
N GLU A 59 -23.98 23.70 3.80
CA GLU A 59 -24.88 23.50 4.95
C GLU A 59 -24.17 22.74 6.08
N CYS A 60 -23.31 21.78 5.74
CA CYS A 60 -22.53 21.03 6.71
C CYS A 60 -21.32 21.81 7.24
N ALA A 61 -20.62 22.55 6.37
CA ALA A 61 -19.33 23.18 6.65
C ALA A 61 -19.22 24.57 6.02
N GLY A 62 -20.19 25.44 6.32
CA GLY A 62 -20.30 26.77 5.70
C GLY A 62 -19.11 27.69 5.94
N ALA A 63 -18.36 27.50 7.04
CA ALA A 63 -17.14 28.25 7.32
C ALA A 63 -15.96 27.82 6.44
N ASN A 64 -16.01 26.65 5.79
CA ASN A 64 -14.89 26.15 4.99
C ASN A 64 -14.74 26.89 3.65
N LEU A 65 -15.83 27.42 3.08
CA LEU A 65 -15.81 27.99 1.73
C LEU A 65 -16.44 29.39 1.66
N GLU A 66 -15.74 30.30 1.00
CA GLU A 66 -16.28 31.58 0.56
C GLU A 66 -16.40 31.60 -0.97
N TYR A 67 -17.38 32.33 -1.50
CA TYR A 67 -17.56 32.46 -2.95
C TYR A 67 -16.85 33.71 -3.45
N ASP A 68 -15.86 33.53 -4.31
CA ASP A 68 -15.15 34.58 -5.02
C ASP A 68 -15.96 34.98 -6.26
N THR A 69 -16.54 36.18 -6.24
CA THR A 69 -17.38 36.69 -7.32
C THR A 69 -16.58 37.07 -8.57
N ALA A 70 -15.30 37.44 -8.42
CA ALA A 70 -14.44 37.83 -9.53
C ALA A 70 -14.03 36.59 -10.34
N GLU A 71 -13.53 35.56 -9.65
CA GLU A 71 -13.06 34.32 -10.27
C GLU A 71 -14.18 33.29 -10.50
N ARG A 72 -15.37 33.56 -9.97
CA ARG A 72 -16.58 32.72 -10.03
C ARG A 72 -16.30 31.29 -9.54
N CYS A 73 -15.59 31.18 -8.43
CA CYS A 73 -15.24 29.92 -7.78
C CYS A 73 -15.42 30.01 -6.26
N TYR A 74 -15.37 28.86 -5.59
CA TYR A 74 -15.33 28.79 -4.13
C TYR A 74 -13.88 28.65 -3.68
N ARG A 75 -13.47 29.39 -2.66
CA ARG A 75 -12.13 29.36 -2.07
C ARG A 75 -12.18 28.84 -0.62
N PRO A 76 -11.17 28.08 -0.17
CA PRO A 76 -11.05 27.69 1.22
C PRO A 76 -10.76 28.92 2.09
N THR A 77 -11.37 28.97 3.28
CA THR A 77 -11.11 30.05 4.24
C THR A 77 -9.98 29.69 5.22
N PRO A 78 -9.41 30.65 5.97
CA PRO A 78 -8.49 30.35 7.06
C PRO A 78 -9.10 29.49 8.19
N ALA A 79 -10.43 29.41 8.27
CA ALA A 79 -11.15 28.63 9.28
C ALA A 79 -11.51 27.20 8.80
N PHE A 80 -10.98 26.77 7.65
CA PHE A 80 -11.31 25.48 7.04
C PHE A 80 -11.00 24.32 7.98
N LYS A 81 -12.00 23.47 8.22
CA LYS A 81 -11.88 22.23 8.99
C LYS A 81 -12.48 21.07 8.21
N PRO A 82 -11.66 20.11 7.72
CA PRO A 82 -12.16 18.97 6.96
C PRO A 82 -13.22 18.18 7.73
N VAL A 83 -14.33 17.90 7.07
CA VAL A 83 -15.45 17.06 7.53
C VAL A 83 -15.12 15.59 7.27
N PHE A 84 -14.46 15.32 6.15
CA PHE A 84 -14.01 14.02 5.69
C PHE A 84 -12.53 13.83 6.02
N GLU A 85 -12.18 12.62 6.45
CA GLU A 85 -10.80 12.30 6.76
C GLU A 85 -9.96 12.17 5.49
N PHE A 86 -8.84 12.88 5.43
CA PHE A 86 -7.86 12.73 4.36
C PHE A 86 -6.91 11.57 4.69
N GLN A 87 -6.88 10.57 3.81
CA GLN A 87 -5.90 9.50 3.87
C GLN A 87 -4.71 9.88 2.99
N SER A 88 -3.53 10.05 3.58
CA SER A 88 -2.32 10.55 2.90
C SER A 88 -2.03 9.78 1.60
N GLU A 89 -2.14 8.46 1.60
CA GLU A 89 -1.89 7.61 0.43
C GLU A 89 -2.84 7.94 -0.72
N ARG A 90 -4.13 8.16 -0.41
CA ARG A 90 -5.14 8.50 -1.40
C ARG A 90 -4.94 9.91 -1.95
N VAL A 91 -4.57 10.86 -1.09
CA VAL A 91 -4.27 12.24 -1.50
C VAL A 91 -3.07 12.26 -2.42
N LEU A 92 -1.96 11.61 -2.03
CA LEU A 92 -0.74 11.55 -2.82
C LEU A 92 -0.97 10.82 -4.15
N ALA A 93 -1.74 9.73 -4.16
CA ALA A 93 -2.13 9.05 -5.40
C ALA A 93 -2.97 9.96 -6.32
N TRP A 94 -3.93 10.71 -5.76
CA TRP A 94 -4.72 11.68 -6.52
C TRP A 94 -3.86 12.82 -7.09
N LEU A 95 -2.91 13.36 -6.32
CA LEU A 95 -1.98 14.38 -6.81
C LEU A 95 -1.10 13.83 -7.95
N LEU A 96 -0.60 12.60 -7.81
CA LEU A 96 0.28 11.96 -8.78
C LEU A 96 -0.44 11.54 -10.07
N GLN A 97 -1.61 10.91 -9.95
CA GLN A 97 -2.29 10.23 -11.06
C GLN A 97 -3.57 10.93 -11.52
N GLY A 98 -4.02 11.97 -10.82
CA GLY A 98 -5.33 12.59 -11.02
C GLY A 98 -6.52 11.74 -10.53
N PHE A 99 -6.34 10.42 -10.37
CA PHE A 99 -7.36 9.43 -10.01
C PHE A 99 -6.80 8.17 -9.36
N GLY A 100 -7.68 7.40 -8.71
CA GLY A 100 -7.36 6.09 -8.12
C GLY A 100 -8.40 4.99 -8.39
N ASP A 101 -9.37 5.19 -9.29
CA ASP A 101 -10.46 4.24 -9.60
C ASP A 101 -10.28 3.49 -10.93
N GLY A 102 -9.13 3.68 -11.61
CA GLY A 102 -8.79 2.94 -12.84
C GLY A 102 -9.51 3.41 -14.11
N LEU A 103 -10.30 4.49 -14.04
CA LEU A 103 -10.88 5.13 -15.23
C LEU A 103 -9.92 6.20 -15.75
N ASP A 104 -9.43 6.03 -16.98
CA ASP A 104 -8.64 7.06 -17.67
C ASP A 104 -9.57 8.20 -18.14
N LEU A 105 -10.00 9.02 -17.19
CA LEU A 105 -10.83 10.19 -17.44
C LEU A 105 -10.01 11.38 -17.98
N LYS A 106 -8.68 11.21 -18.18
CA LYS A 106 -7.74 12.24 -18.68
C LYS A 106 -7.92 13.61 -18.03
N LEU A 107 -8.29 13.67 -16.76
CA LEU A 107 -8.34 14.96 -16.05
C LEU A 107 -6.92 15.48 -15.85
N ARG A 108 -6.76 16.79 -15.99
CA ARG A 108 -5.48 17.46 -15.73
C ARG A 108 -5.04 17.19 -14.29
N GLN A 109 -3.76 16.86 -14.12
CA GLN A 109 -3.11 16.90 -12.82
C GLN A 109 -3.30 18.29 -12.21
N VAL A 110 -3.63 18.31 -10.92
CA VAL A 110 -3.92 19.55 -10.19
C VAL A 110 -2.66 20.31 -9.77
N ALA A 111 -1.53 19.62 -9.72
CA ALA A 111 -0.21 20.19 -9.46
C ALA A 111 0.85 19.38 -10.24
N PRO A 112 1.99 20.00 -10.62
CA PRO A 112 3.13 19.25 -11.15
C PRO A 112 3.56 18.20 -10.14
N CYS A 113 3.36 16.93 -10.48
CA CYS A 113 3.69 15.81 -9.62
C CYS A 113 4.22 14.68 -10.49
N GLU A 114 5.42 14.22 -10.16
CA GLU A 114 6.09 13.11 -10.83
C GLU A 114 6.43 12.03 -9.82
N GLY A 115 6.43 10.80 -10.31
CA GLY A 115 6.79 9.64 -9.54
C GLY A 115 7.20 8.52 -10.50
N PRO A 116 7.90 7.50 -10.00
CA PRO A 116 8.40 6.41 -10.85
C PRO A 116 7.26 5.60 -11.51
N GLY A 117 6.01 5.81 -11.08
CA GLY A 117 4.86 5.00 -11.48
C GLY A 117 5.03 3.53 -11.06
N ASN A 118 4.11 2.68 -11.52
CA ASN A 118 4.27 1.25 -11.36
C ASN A 118 5.29 0.73 -12.39
N LEU A 119 6.56 0.65 -11.98
CA LEU A 119 7.67 0.13 -12.79
C LEU A 119 7.51 -1.36 -13.14
N VAL A 120 6.68 -2.09 -12.39
CA VAL A 120 6.44 -3.52 -12.57
C VAL A 120 4.94 -3.75 -12.78
N LYS A 121 4.59 -4.27 -13.96
CA LYS A 121 3.20 -4.56 -14.34
C LYS A 121 3.03 -6.07 -14.52
N PRO A 122 2.38 -6.78 -13.57
CA PRO A 122 2.09 -8.19 -13.75
C PRO A 122 1.06 -8.40 -14.86
N ASP A 123 1.10 -9.57 -15.50
CA ASP A 123 0.07 -9.99 -16.44
C ASP A 123 -1.26 -10.17 -15.68
N LEU A 124 -2.28 -9.40 -16.07
CA LEU A 124 -3.59 -9.41 -15.40
C LEU A 124 -4.36 -10.70 -15.62
N GLY A 125 -4.13 -11.42 -16.73
CA GLY A 125 -4.68 -12.75 -16.96
C GLY A 125 -4.09 -13.78 -16.00
N VAL A 126 -2.78 -13.74 -15.78
CA VAL A 126 -2.10 -14.56 -14.76
C VAL A 126 -2.63 -14.24 -13.36
N LEU A 127 -2.70 -12.95 -13.01
CA LEU A 127 -3.23 -12.51 -11.71
C LEU A 127 -4.68 -12.95 -11.49
N ALA A 128 -5.53 -12.85 -12.52
CA ALA A 128 -6.91 -13.29 -12.45
C ALA A 128 -7.01 -14.81 -12.23
N THR A 129 -6.18 -15.60 -12.91
CA THR A 129 -6.13 -17.06 -12.70
C THR A 129 -5.71 -17.42 -11.28
N LEU A 130 -4.64 -16.79 -10.76
CA LEU A 130 -4.16 -17.05 -9.40
C LEU A 130 -5.18 -16.65 -8.34
N THR A 131 -5.82 -15.50 -8.48
CA THR A 131 -6.81 -15.01 -7.50
C THR A 131 -8.10 -15.82 -7.50
N ARG A 132 -8.59 -16.27 -8.68
CA ARG A 132 -9.71 -17.21 -8.75
C ARG A 132 -9.36 -18.55 -8.11
N ALA A 133 -8.18 -19.09 -8.38
CA ALA A 133 -7.74 -20.34 -7.77
C ALA A 133 -7.62 -20.22 -6.25
N MET A 134 -7.05 -19.12 -5.75
CA MET A 134 -6.95 -18.83 -4.32
C MET A 134 -8.33 -18.76 -3.65
N ASN A 135 -9.27 -18.01 -4.23
CA ASN A 135 -10.64 -17.91 -3.72
C ASN A 135 -11.40 -19.25 -3.79
N GLY A 136 -11.13 -20.04 -4.83
CA GLY A 136 -11.69 -21.37 -5.03
C GLY A 136 -10.99 -22.49 -4.27
N LYS A 137 -9.92 -22.20 -3.52
CA LYS A 137 -9.02 -23.19 -2.91
C LYS A 137 -8.59 -24.29 -3.89
N ARG A 138 -8.15 -23.88 -5.09
CA ARG A 138 -7.70 -24.76 -6.17
C ARG A 138 -6.20 -24.63 -6.41
N ALA A 139 -5.59 -25.72 -6.87
CA ALA A 139 -4.21 -25.71 -7.32
C ALA A 139 -4.08 -25.09 -8.72
N VAL A 140 -2.89 -24.58 -9.02
CA VAL A 140 -2.54 -23.95 -10.29
C VAL A 140 -1.22 -24.53 -10.78
N ARG A 141 -1.18 -24.92 -12.05
CA ARG A 141 0.05 -25.23 -12.75
C ARG A 141 0.64 -23.97 -13.36
N LEU A 142 1.87 -23.66 -12.99
CA LEU A 142 2.63 -22.50 -13.42
C LEU A 142 3.77 -22.91 -14.35
N SER A 143 4.05 -22.04 -15.33
CA SER A 143 5.35 -22.01 -16.00
C SER A 143 6.15 -20.83 -15.44
N TYR A 144 7.09 -21.13 -14.55
CA TYR A 144 7.84 -20.12 -13.79
C TYR A 144 9.27 -19.96 -14.31
N LEU A 145 9.69 -18.71 -14.53
CA LEU A 145 11.04 -18.34 -14.96
C LEU A 145 11.93 -18.14 -13.72
N SER A 146 12.63 -19.20 -13.29
CA SER A 146 13.59 -19.12 -12.19
C SER A 146 14.89 -18.44 -12.62
N LEU A 147 15.45 -17.60 -11.76
CA LEU A 147 16.78 -17.03 -11.99
C LEU A 147 17.91 -18.07 -11.92
N SER A 148 17.75 -19.10 -11.09
CA SER A 148 18.81 -20.10 -10.86
C SER A 148 18.72 -21.30 -11.81
N SER A 149 17.56 -21.55 -12.40
CA SER A 149 17.30 -22.81 -13.10
C SER A 149 16.45 -22.66 -14.38
N GLY A 150 16.26 -21.44 -14.86
CA GLY A 150 15.44 -21.16 -16.04
C GLY A 150 13.97 -21.52 -15.87
N GLN A 151 13.30 -21.80 -17.00
CA GLN A 151 11.88 -22.11 -17.05
C GLN A 151 11.57 -23.48 -16.45
N LYS A 152 10.68 -23.52 -15.45
CA LYS A 152 10.20 -24.75 -14.81
C LYS A 152 8.69 -24.77 -14.70
N ARG A 153 8.12 -25.97 -14.77
CA ARG A 153 6.71 -26.21 -14.46
C ARG A 153 6.59 -26.47 -12.96
N ARG A 154 5.62 -25.84 -12.29
CA ARG A 154 5.33 -26.04 -10.87
C ARG A 154 3.85 -26.16 -10.63
N ASP A 155 3.45 -27.05 -9.73
CA ASP A 155 2.07 -27.13 -9.26
C ASP A 155 2.03 -26.48 -7.87
N LEU A 156 1.25 -25.40 -7.77
CA LEU A 156 1.20 -24.51 -6.61
C LEU A 156 -0.24 -24.42 -6.10
N VAL A 157 -0.43 -24.43 -4.78
CA VAL A 157 -1.66 -23.94 -4.16
C VAL A 157 -1.44 -22.47 -3.78
N PRO A 158 -1.96 -21.49 -4.52
CA PRO A 158 -1.81 -20.07 -4.17
C PRO A 158 -2.65 -19.73 -2.95
N VAL A 159 -2.05 -19.07 -1.95
CA VAL A 159 -2.69 -18.80 -0.66
C VAL A 159 -2.73 -17.33 -0.27
N ALA A 160 -1.82 -16.49 -0.77
CA ALA A 160 -1.84 -15.05 -0.53
C ALA A 160 -1.15 -14.25 -1.63
N LEU A 161 -1.49 -12.97 -1.74
CA LEU A 161 -0.73 -11.98 -2.49
C LEU A 161 0.09 -11.12 -1.53
N ALA A 162 1.28 -10.73 -1.97
CA ALA A 162 2.14 -9.83 -1.22
C ALA A 162 2.75 -8.78 -2.14
N ASP A 163 2.61 -7.51 -1.76
CA ASP A 163 3.35 -6.40 -2.34
C ASP A 163 4.52 -6.04 -1.43
N ASN A 164 5.74 -6.10 -1.95
CA ASN A 164 6.94 -5.69 -1.21
C ASN A 164 7.42 -4.27 -1.55
N GLY A 165 6.62 -3.50 -2.29
CA GLY A 165 6.93 -2.13 -2.74
C GLY A 165 7.81 -2.07 -3.99
N LEU A 166 8.36 -3.20 -4.45
CA LEU A 166 9.16 -3.29 -5.69
C LEU A 166 8.53 -4.26 -6.69
N ARG A 167 7.97 -5.38 -6.22
CA ARG A 167 7.39 -6.46 -7.01
C ARG A 167 6.24 -7.10 -6.23
N TRP A 168 5.25 -7.54 -6.99
CA TRP A 168 4.18 -8.39 -6.48
C TRP A 168 4.60 -9.86 -6.50
N HIS A 169 4.21 -10.57 -5.44
CA HIS A 169 4.41 -12.00 -5.28
C HIS A 169 3.08 -12.68 -5.02
N VAL A 170 2.98 -13.93 -5.48
CA VAL A 170 2.02 -14.89 -4.94
C VAL A 170 2.78 -15.79 -3.98
N ARG A 171 2.26 -15.91 -2.76
CA ARG A 171 2.68 -16.92 -1.81
C ARG A 171 1.84 -18.17 -2.03
N GLY A 172 2.48 -19.32 -2.05
CA GLY A 172 1.80 -20.60 -2.30
C GLY A 172 2.57 -21.78 -1.77
N TYR A 173 1.85 -22.88 -1.57
CA TYR A 173 2.43 -24.19 -1.26
C TYR A 173 2.92 -24.84 -2.56
N ASP A 174 4.23 -25.03 -2.69
CA ASP A 174 4.88 -25.69 -3.83
C ASP A 174 4.83 -27.20 -3.62
N ARG A 175 4.00 -27.91 -4.38
CA ARG A 175 3.83 -29.37 -4.25
C ARG A 175 5.09 -30.16 -4.61
N GLU A 176 5.96 -29.60 -5.45
CA GLU A 176 7.22 -30.26 -5.82
C GLU A 176 8.22 -30.23 -4.66
N LYS A 177 8.16 -29.17 -3.84
CA LYS A 177 9.09 -28.94 -2.72
C LYS A 177 8.48 -29.15 -1.35
N GLU A 178 7.19 -29.45 -1.31
CA GLU A 178 6.38 -29.65 -0.10
C GLU A 178 6.54 -28.52 0.93
N ARG A 179 6.55 -27.26 0.46
CA ARG A 179 6.72 -26.10 1.34
C ARG A 179 6.07 -24.84 0.79
N PHE A 180 5.83 -23.87 1.67
CA PHE A 180 5.44 -22.52 1.26
C PHE A 180 6.62 -21.75 0.65
N GLY A 181 6.31 -20.88 -0.31
CA GLY A 181 7.29 -20.01 -0.93
C GLY A 181 6.65 -18.85 -1.68
N ASP A 182 7.49 -17.84 -1.97
CA ASP A 182 7.07 -16.62 -2.66
C ASP A 182 7.51 -16.66 -4.14
N PHE A 183 6.55 -16.40 -5.04
CA PHE A 183 6.74 -16.44 -6.48
C PHE A 183 6.42 -15.08 -7.09
N VAL A 184 7.40 -14.48 -7.77
CA VAL A 184 7.25 -13.16 -8.39
C VAL A 184 6.25 -13.25 -9.55
N LEU A 185 5.20 -12.43 -9.54
CA LEU A 185 4.14 -12.49 -10.55
C LEU A 185 4.67 -12.29 -11.99
N THR A 186 5.60 -11.37 -12.20
CA THR A 186 6.17 -11.09 -13.53
C THR A 186 7.07 -12.20 -14.08
N ARG A 187 7.38 -13.22 -13.28
CA ARG A 187 8.13 -14.42 -13.73
C ARG A 187 7.23 -15.60 -14.04
N ILE A 188 5.92 -15.46 -13.87
CA ILE A 188 4.94 -16.48 -14.23
C ILE A 188 4.55 -16.24 -15.69
N ALA A 189 5.09 -17.06 -16.60
CA ALA A 189 4.82 -16.94 -18.03
C ALA A 189 3.43 -17.46 -18.40
N LYS A 190 2.94 -18.50 -17.71
CA LYS A 190 1.61 -19.08 -17.87
C LYS A 190 1.12 -19.62 -16.53
N ALA A 191 -0.19 -19.52 -16.30
CA ALA A 191 -0.87 -20.09 -15.15
C ALA A 191 -2.18 -20.74 -15.61
N GLN A 192 -2.46 -21.95 -15.13
CA GLN A 192 -3.69 -22.67 -15.44
C GLN A 192 -4.18 -23.40 -14.19
N GLU A 193 -5.46 -23.23 -13.85
CA GLU A 193 -6.11 -24.00 -12.78
C GLU A 193 -6.04 -25.50 -13.13
N ILE A 194 -5.75 -26.33 -12.14
CA ILE A 194 -5.73 -27.79 -12.30
C ILE A 194 -6.69 -28.43 -11.31
N ASP A 195 -7.26 -29.56 -11.72
CA ASP A 195 -8.11 -30.37 -10.86
C ASP A 195 -7.28 -31.10 -9.80
N GLY A 196 -7.89 -31.33 -8.64
CA GLY A 196 -7.28 -32.05 -7.54
C GLY A 196 -7.79 -31.56 -6.18
N ILE A 197 -7.65 -32.41 -5.18
CA ILE A 197 -7.95 -32.04 -3.80
C ILE A 197 -6.80 -31.16 -3.30
N VAL A 198 -7.14 -30.04 -2.67
CA VAL A 198 -6.21 -29.23 -1.90
C VAL A 198 -6.32 -29.67 -0.45
N GLU A 199 -5.22 -30.08 0.15
CA GLU A 199 -5.17 -30.54 1.53
C GLU A 199 -4.98 -29.38 2.51
N GLU A 200 -5.40 -29.56 3.77
CA GLU A 200 -5.26 -28.53 4.83
C GLU A 200 -3.81 -28.07 5.01
N ARG A 201 -2.83 -28.97 4.86
CA ARG A 201 -1.39 -28.63 4.94
C ARG A 201 -0.90 -27.67 3.84
N GLU A 202 -1.66 -27.53 2.76
CA GLU A 202 -1.33 -26.67 1.63
C GLU A 202 -2.01 -25.29 1.73
N LEU A 203 -2.89 -25.09 2.72
CA LEU A 203 -3.64 -23.86 2.92
C LEU A 203 -2.88 -22.87 3.82
N LEU A 204 -3.27 -21.60 3.73
CA LEU A 204 -2.63 -20.49 4.45
C LEU A 204 -2.50 -20.72 5.97
N GLY A 205 -3.43 -21.45 6.57
CA GLY A 205 -3.42 -21.76 8.01
C GLY A 205 -2.25 -22.65 8.45
N ALA A 206 -1.70 -23.44 7.53
CA ALA A 206 -0.53 -24.30 7.78
C ALA A 206 0.81 -23.57 7.55
N ASP A 207 0.79 -22.33 7.06
CA ASP A 207 2.00 -21.56 6.79
C ASP A 207 2.48 -20.82 8.05
N GLU A 208 3.42 -21.44 8.77
CA GLU A 208 3.97 -20.89 10.01
C GLU A 208 4.61 -19.51 9.82
N GLN A 209 5.32 -19.31 8.71
CA GLN A 209 5.96 -18.02 8.39
C GLN A 209 4.90 -16.94 8.11
N TRP A 210 3.76 -17.31 7.55
CA TRP A 210 2.65 -16.37 7.39
C TRP A 210 1.92 -16.11 8.71
N ALA A 211 1.63 -17.15 9.49
CA ALA A 211 0.89 -17.03 10.74
C ALA A 211 1.65 -16.21 11.80
N ARG A 212 2.99 -16.31 11.83
CA ARG A 212 3.84 -15.58 12.77
C ARG A 212 3.92 -14.09 12.41
N ILE A 213 3.55 -13.23 13.37
CA ILE A 213 3.86 -11.79 13.34
C ILE A 213 5.17 -11.55 14.08
N VAL A 214 6.07 -10.78 13.46
CA VAL A 214 7.31 -10.29 14.06
C VAL A 214 7.18 -8.80 14.34
N ASP A 215 7.63 -8.40 15.53
CA ASP A 215 7.76 -7.00 15.92
C ASP A 215 9.18 -6.53 15.60
N LEU A 216 9.30 -5.63 14.62
CA LEU A 216 10.55 -5.00 14.22
C LEU A 216 10.67 -3.67 14.96
N GLU A 217 11.71 -3.53 15.79
CA GLU A 217 12.03 -2.29 16.49
C GLU A 217 13.10 -1.53 15.70
N LEU A 218 12.70 -0.46 15.03
CA LEU A 218 13.56 0.33 14.16
C LEU A 218 13.97 1.61 14.86
N ALA A 219 15.26 1.90 14.89
CA ALA A 219 15.81 3.14 15.43
C ALA A 219 16.66 3.84 14.37
N PRO A 220 16.93 5.16 14.51
CA PRO A 220 17.95 5.82 13.70
C PRO A 220 19.27 5.07 13.83
N HIS A 221 19.97 4.89 12.71
CA HIS A 221 21.26 4.22 12.72
C HIS A 221 22.26 5.04 13.57
N PRO A 222 22.99 4.42 14.53
CA PRO A 222 23.83 5.17 15.48
C PRO A 222 24.94 6.01 14.83
N GLY A 223 25.39 5.61 13.64
CA GLY A 223 26.37 6.35 12.84
C GLY A 223 25.83 7.59 12.11
N VAL A 224 24.53 7.89 12.16
CA VAL A 224 23.95 9.08 11.52
C VAL A 224 24.19 10.32 12.39
N ALA A 225 24.69 11.39 11.78
CA ALA A 225 25.00 12.65 12.48
C ALA A 225 23.76 13.39 13.02
N TRP A 226 22.62 13.26 12.34
CA TRP A 226 21.38 13.99 12.65
C TRP A 226 20.18 13.05 12.82
N PRO A 227 20.10 12.28 13.91
CA PRO A 227 19.05 11.27 14.11
C PRO A 227 17.64 11.85 14.09
N LYS A 228 17.45 13.10 14.54
CA LYS A 228 16.15 13.79 14.50
C LYS A 228 15.58 13.95 13.09
N ALA A 229 16.43 14.04 12.05
CA ALA A 229 15.97 14.07 10.67
C ALA A 229 15.38 12.71 10.26
N VAL A 230 16.04 11.62 10.64
CA VAL A 230 15.53 10.26 10.45
C VAL A 230 14.24 10.05 11.23
N GLU A 231 14.16 10.53 12.48
CA GLU A 231 12.93 10.45 13.27
C GLU A 231 11.75 11.16 12.57
N ALA A 232 12.01 12.32 11.96
CA ALA A 232 10.98 13.06 11.21
C ALA A 232 10.56 12.34 9.92
N ASP A 233 11.49 11.76 9.16
CA ASP A 233 11.20 11.01 7.92
C ASP A 233 10.27 9.83 8.16
N TYR A 234 10.43 9.16 9.31
CA TYR A 234 9.70 7.93 9.65
C TYR A 234 8.59 8.14 10.69
N GLY A 235 8.36 9.37 11.13
CA GLY A 235 7.34 9.70 12.14
C GLY A 235 7.57 8.99 13.48
N MET A 236 8.84 8.84 13.89
CA MET A 236 9.20 8.14 15.11
C MET A 236 8.76 8.89 16.37
N GLN A 237 8.55 8.13 17.45
CA GLN A 237 8.37 8.68 18.79
C GLN A 237 9.51 8.16 19.67
N ASP A 238 10.22 9.07 20.33
CA ASP A 238 11.36 8.77 21.21
C ASP A 238 12.44 7.88 20.53
N GLY A 239 12.75 8.16 19.26
CA GLY A 239 13.77 7.45 18.50
C GLY A 239 13.42 6.00 18.12
N LEU A 240 12.15 5.61 18.22
CA LEU A 240 11.70 4.24 17.94
C LEU A 240 10.48 4.23 17.01
N LEU A 241 10.54 3.38 15.99
CA LEU A 241 9.41 2.97 15.16
C LEU A 241 9.20 1.46 15.31
N ARG A 242 8.00 1.06 15.73
CA ARG A 242 7.60 -0.34 15.80
C ARG A 242 6.81 -0.73 14.56
N VAL A 243 7.31 -1.71 13.82
CA VAL A 243 6.64 -2.24 12.63
C VAL A 243 6.27 -3.69 12.85
N LYS A 244 4.99 -4.02 12.70
CA LYS A 244 4.50 -5.40 12.70
C LYS A 244 4.52 -5.94 11.28
N SER A 245 5.14 -7.10 11.08
CA SER A 245 5.18 -7.78 9.78
C SER A 245 4.97 -9.28 9.94
N ARG A 246 4.42 -9.95 8.93
CA ARG A 246 4.45 -11.43 8.90
C ARG A 246 5.90 -11.88 8.73
N ALA A 247 6.31 -12.99 9.35
CA ALA A 247 7.67 -13.51 9.19
C ALA A 247 8.02 -13.76 7.71
N ALA A 248 7.05 -14.23 6.92
CA ALA A 248 7.14 -14.36 5.47
C ALA A 248 7.56 -13.05 4.74
N LEU A 249 7.25 -11.88 5.31
CA LEU A 249 7.45 -10.57 4.68
C LEU A 249 8.53 -9.71 5.36
N ALA A 250 9.03 -10.11 6.54
CA ALA A 250 9.92 -9.29 7.36
C ALA A 250 11.19 -8.84 6.63
N GLY A 251 11.92 -9.76 5.98
CA GLY A 251 13.15 -9.40 5.28
C GLY A 251 12.91 -8.53 4.05
N TYR A 252 11.72 -8.60 3.43
CA TYR A 252 11.36 -7.66 2.38
C TYR A 252 11.17 -6.24 2.90
N VAL A 253 10.54 -6.08 4.08
CA VAL A 253 10.41 -4.77 4.75
C VAL A 253 11.79 -4.20 5.07
N LEU A 254 12.66 -5.02 5.69
CA LEU A 254 14.03 -4.64 6.04
C LEU A 254 14.83 -4.20 4.82
N ARG A 255 14.71 -4.93 3.71
CA ARG A 255 15.35 -4.57 2.45
C ARG A 255 14.77 -3.30 1.82
N ARG A 256 13.46 -3.10 1.87
CA ARG A 256 12.78 -1.96 1.23
C ARG A 256 13.25 -0.63 1.81
N TRP A 257 13.45 -0.56 3.12
CA TRP A 257 13.95 0.64 3.79
C TRP A 257 15.46 0.63 4.00
N ASN A 258 16.16 -0.32 3.37
CA ASN A 258 17.59 -0.52 3.48
C ASN A 258 18.05 -0.50 4.95
N ILE A 259 17.38 -1.24 5.83
CA ILE A 259 17.65 -1.26 7.26
C ILE A 259 18.90 -2.08 7.55
N ASP A 260 19.84 -1.52 8.30
CA ASP A 260 20.95 -2.29 8.84
C ASP A 260 20.41 -3.33 9.84
N SER A 261 20.54 -4.61 9.47
CA SER A 261 20.11 -5.74 10.30
C SER A 261 21.29 -6.47 10.95
N THR A 262 22.47 -5.86 10.97
CA THR A 262 23.64 -6.35 11.72
C THR A 262 23.45 -6.07 13.22
N PRO A 263 23.89 -6.99 14.10
CA PRO A 263 23.84 -6.74 15.55
C PRO A 263 24.70 -5.56 16.02
N ASP A 264 25.72 -5.19 15.25
CA ASP A 264 26.74 -4.20 15.58
C ASP A 264 26.67 -2.90 14.75
N HIS A 265 25.60 -2.70 13.96
CA HIS A 265 25.36 -1.48 13.17
C HIS A 265 26.49 -1.13 12.20
N ARG A 266 27.12 -2.14 11.62
CA ARG A 266 28.37 -1.96 10.87
C ARG A 266 28.15 -1.52 9.42
N LEU A 267 26.92 -1.48 8.93
CA LEU A 267 26.67 -1.01 7.57
C LEU A 267 26.78 0.52 7.50
N ASP A 268 27.01 1.02 6.28
CA ASP A 268 27.25 2.44 6.07
C ASP A 268 26.01 3.29 6.44
N PRO A 269 26.09 4.17 7.46
CA PRO A 269 24.95 5.00 7.89
C PRO A 269 24.45 5.97 6.82
N SER A 270 25.24 6.26 5.78
CA SER A 270 24.81 7.12 4.66
C SER A 270 23.88 6.41 3.68
N LEU A 271 23.90 5.06 3.69
CA LEU A 271 23.00 4.22 2.90
C LEU A 271 21.90 3.60 3.77
N HIS A 272 22.20 3.37 5.05
CA HIS A 272 21.34 2.70 6.02
C HIS A 272 20.97 3.67 7.14
N HIS A 273 19.96 4.51 6.93
CA HIS A 273 19.53 5.50 7.94
C HIS A 273 18.88 4.86 9.17
N LEU A 274 18.45 3.61 9.06
CA LEU A 274 17.75 2.85 10.09
C LEU A 274 18.56 1.62 10.50
N TRP A 275 18.41 1.23 11.77
CA TRP A 275 18.93 0.00 12.32
C TRP A 275 17.83 -0.81 13.00
N LEU A 276 17.88 -2.15 12.84
CA LEU A 276 17.01 -3.08 13.54
C LEU A 276 17.55 -3.33 14.96
N ARG A 277 16.92 -2.72 15.96
CA ARG A 277 17.36 -2.78 17.36
C ARG A 277 17.27 -4.15 18.01
N ASN A 278 16.41 -5.01 17.49
CA ASN A 278 16.10 -6.31 18.05
C ASN A 278 16.31 -7.46 17.03
N PRO A 279 17.51 -7.65 16.45
CA PRO A 279 17.76 -8.60 15.37
C PRO A 279 17.38 -10.06 15.72
N GLN A 280 17.38 -10.41 17.02
CA GLN A 280 16.88 -11.69 17.52
C GLN A 280 15.43 -12.01 17.12
N THR A 281 14.61 -10.99 16.81
CA THR A 281 13.23 -11.15 16.30
C THR A 281 13.20 -11.94 14.99
N LEU A 282 14.31 -11.96 14.25
CA LEU A 282 14.48 -12.67 12.98
C LEU A 282 14.85 -14.15 13.13
N TYR A 283 15.01 -14.66 14.35
CA TYR A 283 15.27 -16.09 14.55
C TYR A 283 14.14 -16.94 13.95
N GLY A 284 14.48 -17.90 13.09
CA GLY A 284 13.51 -18.75 12.38
C GLY A 284 12.67 -18.02 11.32
N VAL A 285 13.05 -16.80 10.92
CA VAL A 285 12.38 -16.04 9.87
C VAL A 285 13.08 -16.29 8.54
N GLU A 286 12.46 -17.06 7.64
CA GLU A 286 13.09 -17.44 6.37
C GLU A 286 13.39 -16.22 5.48
N SER A 287 12.49 -15.24 5.47
CA SER A 287 12.64 -14.04 4.63
C SER A 287 13.82 -13.16 5.07
N ALA A 288 14.34 -13.33 6.31
CA ALA A 288 15.43 -12.54 6.85
C ALA A 288 16.71 -12.62 6.01
N ALA A 289 16.91 -13.69 5.24
CA ALA A 289 18.00 -13.82 4.26
C ALA A 289 18.01 -12.70 3.20
N LEU A 290 16.92 -11.94 3.05
CA LEU A 290 16.82 -10.78 2.16
C LEU A 290 17.26 -9.47 2.80
N ALA A 291 17.38 -9.43 4.14
CA ALA A 291 17.65 -8.21 4.90
C ALA A 291 19.13 -7.80 4.79
N PRO A 292 19.44 -6.50 4.62
CA PRO A 292 20.82 -6.03 4.57
C PRO A 292 21.58 -6.38 5.86
N GLY A 293 22.75 -6.99 5.71
CA GLY A 293 23.61 -7.31 6.86
C GLY A 293 23.17 -8.49 7.71
N PHE A 294 22.05 -9.13 7.40
CA PHE A 294 21.65 -10.37 8.06
C PHE A 294 22.58 -11.51 7.61
N ALA A 295 23.47 -11.94 8.49
CA ALA A 295 24.17 -13.19 8.33
C ALA A 295 23.25 -14.28 8.88
N ALA A 296 22.76 -15.17 8.01
CA ALA A 296 22.14 -16.39 8.49
C ALA A 296 23.19 -17.09 9.37
N ALA A 297 22.90 -17.26 10.66
CA ALA A 297 23.65 -18.21 11.46
C ALA A 297 23.65 -19.50 10.64
N SER A 298 24.84 -19.97 10.27
CA SER A 298 25.06 -21.11 9.39
C SER A 298 24.10 -22.24 9.79
N ALA A 299 23.01 -22.39 9.04
CA ALA A 299 22.26 -23.63 9.07
C ALA A 299 23.19 -24.61 8.39
N GLU A 300 23.83 -25.44 9.20
CA GLU A 300 24.58 -26.59 8.71
C GLU A 300 23.72 -27.33 7.69
N VAL A 301 24.37 -27.63 6.59
CA VAL A 301 23.87 -28.37 5.44
C VAL A 301 23.29 -29.71 5.91
N ALA A 302 22.02 -29.96 5.58
CA ALA A 302 21.46 -31.30 5.36
C ALA A 302 20.29 -31.19 4.38
#